data_AF-T0LXQ5-F1
#
_entry.id   AF-T0LXQ5-F1
#
_cell.length_a   1.000
_cell.length_b   1.000
_cell.length_c   1.000
_cell.angle_alpha   90.00
_cell.angle_beta   90.00
_cell.angle_gamma   90.00
#
_symmetry.space_group_name_H-M   'P 1'
#
loop_
_entity.id
_entity.type
_entity.pdbx_description
1 polymer ?
#
loop_
_entity_poly.entity_id
_entity_poly.type
_entity_poly.pdbx_seq_one_letter_code
_entity_poly.pdbx_strand_id
1 'polypeptide(L)'
;MERELICERCNGTGYITDNSGKQDVCPICFGLGTYKTSDPLPPLSRSKRDIKKMLIYTLLGLGIYYAVFFYYFIQGDISVTAAIIILIAGHSVAITFIVLYVLFSYVYSA
;
A
#
# COMPACT_ATOMS: atom_id res chain seq x y z
N MET A 1 25.03 -12.96 -20.35
CA MET A 1 24.00 -12.57 -19.37
C MET A 1 24.28 -11.14 -18.95
N GLU A 2 23.59 -10.17 -19.56
CA GLU A 2 23.64 -8.79 -19.10
C GLU A 2 22.85 -8.65 -17.79
N ARG A 3 23.38 -7.88 -16.84
CA ARG A 3 22.67 -7.45 -15.63
C ARG A 3 22.35 -5.99 -15.83
N GLU A 4 21.09 -5.62 -15.68
CA GLU A 4 20.69 -4.22 -15.66
C GLU A 4 20.60 -3.73 -14.22
N LEU A 5 21.12 -2.52 -14.01
CA LEU A 5 21.32 -1.95 -12.68
C LEU A 5 20.16 -0.97 -12.40
N ILE A 6 19.25 -1.36 -11.51
CA ILE A 6 18.05 -0.56 -11.20
C ILE A 6 18.37 0.57 -10.20
N CYS A 7 19.37 0.39 -9.34
CA CYS A 7 19.73 1.37 -8.31
C CYS A 7 21.21 1.29 -7.90
N GLU A 8 21.97 2.37 -8.14
CA GLU A 8 23.41 2.45 -7.78
C GLU A 8 23.65 2.80 -6.31
N ARG A 9 22.66 3.41 -5.63
CA ARG A 9 22.86 3.99 -4.29
C ARG A 9 23.15 2.97 -3.18
N CYS A 10 22.95 1.68 -3.44
CA CYS A 10 23.22 0.58 -2.49
C CYS A 10 24.06 -0.53 -3.16
N ASN A 11 25.15 -0.16 -3.84
CA ASN A 11 26.06 -1.08 -4.55
C ASN A 11 25.36 -2.03 -5.55
N GLY A 12 24.17 -1.68 -6.03
CA GLY A 12 23.38 -2.56 -6.90
C GLY A 12 22.94 -3.87 -6.26
N THR A 13 22.92 -3.99 -4.92
CA THR A 13 22.42 -5.20 -4.24
C THR A 13 20.97 -5.03 -3.80
N GLY A 14 20.52 -3.79 -3.55
CA GLY A 14 19.21 -3.51 -2.96
C GLY A 14 19.17 -3.69 -1.43
N TYR A 15 20.29 -4.07 -0.81
CA TYR A 15 20.40 -4.33 0.63
C TYR A 15 21.58 -3.57 1.24
N ILE A 16 21.43 -3.15 2.50
CA ILE A 16 22.49 -2.56 3.32
C ILE A 16 22.67 -3.41 4.57
N THR A 17 23.87 -3.40 5.16
CA THR A 17 24.08 -4.02 6.47
C THR A 17 23.84 -2.95 7.54
N ASP A 18 22.93 -3.23 8.47
CA ASP A 18 22.65 -2.34 9.58
C ASP A 18 23.81 -2.31 10.61
N ASN A 19 23.75 -1.38 11.55
CA ASN A 19 24.78 -1.23 12.59
C ASN A 19 24.86 -2.42 13.57
N SER A 20 23.90 -3.36 13.49
CA SER A 20 23.89 -4.62 14.24
C SER A 20 24.37 -5.82 13.42
N GLY A 21 24.86 -5.58 12.20
CA GLY A 21 25.40 -6.62 11.32
C GLY A 21 24.34 -7.43 10.56
N LYS A 22 23.05 -7.05 10.61
CA LYS A 22 21.99 -7.72 9.85
C LYS A 22 21.79 -7.05 8.50
N GLN A 23 21.42 -7.85 7.49
CA GLN A 23 21.01 -7.29 6.20
C GLN A 23 19.61 -6.70 6.31
N ASP A 24 19.50 -5.43 5.94
CA ASP A 24 18.27 -4.66 5.87
C ASP A 24 18.03 -4.20 4.42
N VAL A 25 16.77 -3.94 4.08
CA VAL A 25 16.36 -3.44 2.77
C VAL A 25 16.87 -2.02 2.61
N CYS A 26 17.60 -1.75 1.52
CA CYS A 26 18.04 -0.40 1.23
C CYS A 26 16.80 0.52 1.09
N PRO A 27 16.61 1.52 1.97
CA PRO A 27 15.37 2.31 2.00
C PRO A 27 15.24 3.21 0.78
N ILE A 28 16.35 3.52 0.12
CA ILE A 28 16.38 4.37 -1.07
C ILE A 28 16.03 3.56 -2.33
N CYS A 29 16.38 2.28 -2.36
CA CYS A 29 16.13 1.39 -3.51
C CYS A 29 14.94 0.45 -3.26
N PHE A 30 14.33 0.46 -2.07
CA PHE A 30 13.23 -0.43 -1.66
C PHE A 30 13.49 -1.93 -1.95
N GLY A 31 14.75 -2.38 -1.86
CA GLY A 31 15.13 -3.76 -2.15
C GLY A 31 15.44 -4.05 -3.62
N LEU A 32 15.35 -3.04 -4.50
CA LEU A 32 15.62 -3.19 -5.92
C LEU A 32 17.13 -3.07 -6.18
N GLY A 33 17.78 -4.21 -6.36
CA GLY A 33 19.19 -4.32 -6.74
C GLY A 33 19.38 -4.55 -8.24
N THR A 34 20.49 -5.17 -8.60
CA THR A 34 20.76 -5.72 -9.93
C THR A 34 19.89 -6.95 -10.13
N TYR A 35 19.16 -6.98 -11.25
CA TYR A 35 18.44 -8.16 -11.68
C TYR A 35 19.17 -8.75 -12.89
N LYS A 36 19.23 -10.09 -12.99
CA LYS A 36 19.52 -10.68 -14.29
C LYS A 36 18.27 -10.48 -15.13
N THR A 37 18.42 -9.99 -16.35
CA THR A 37 17.30 -9.78 -17.29
C THR A 37 16.52 -11.06 -17.60
N SER A 38 17.05 -12.23 -17.20
CA SER A 38 16.45 -13.55 -17.31
C SER A 38 15.79 -14.08 -16.03
N ASP A 39 15.92 -13.41 -14.88
CA ASP A 39 15.35 -13.88 -13.62
C ASP A 39 13.96 -13.26 -13.43
N PRO A 40 12.89 -14.08 -13.32
CA PRO A 40 11.56 -13.57 -13.02
C PRO A 40 11.60 -12.87 -11.67
N LEU A 41 11.08 -11.63 -11.61
CA LEU A 41 10.89 -10.88 -10.37
C LEU A 41 10.37 -11.83 -9.28
N PRO A 42 11.07 -11.96 -8.13
CA PRO A 42 10.63 -12.86 -7.09
C PRO A 42 9.19 -12.49 -6.74
N PRO A 43 8.25 -13.46 -6.75
CA PRO A 43 6.86 -13.16 -6.50
C PRO A 43 6.76 -12.47 -5.14
N LEU A 44 6.07 -11.32 -5.11
CA LEU A 44 5.66 -10.68 -3.85
C LEU A 44 5.22 -11.76 -2.88
N SER A 45 5.77 -11.75 -1.66
CA SER A 45 5.38 -12.72 -0.63
C SER A 45 3.85 -12.75 -0.56
N ARG A 46 3.27 -13.94 -0.39
CA ARG A 46 1.80 -14.16 -0.46
C ARG A 46 1.03 -13.11 0.37
N SER A 47 1.59 -12.77 1.54
CA SER A 47 1.14 -11.68 2.43
C SER A 47 1.06 -10.30 1.73
N LYS A 48 2.12 -9.84 1.05
CA LYS A 48 2.12 -8.54 0.33
C LYS A 48 1.11 -8.50 -0.82
N ARG A 49 0.89 -9.63 -1.52
CA ARG A 49 -0.14 -9.73 -2.58
C ARG A 49 -1.56 -9.64 -2.02
N ASP A 50 -1.81 -10.32 -0.90
CA ASP A 50 -3.13 -10.33 -0.28
C ASP A 50 -3.47 -8.98 0.36
N ILE A 51 -2.49 -8.27 0.94
CA ILE A 51 -2.68 -6.90 1.44
C ILE A 51 -3.00 -5.93 0.28
N LYS A 52 -2.28 -6.02 -0.86
CA LYS A 52 -2.58 -5.18 -2.02
C LYS A 52 -3.99 -5.43 -2.56
N LYS A 53 -4.44 -6.69 -2.59
CA LYS A 53 -5.83 -7.03 -2.94
C LYS A 53 -6.82 -6.45 -1.94
N MET A 54 -6.51 -6.55 -0.64
CA MET A 54 -7.36 -6.01 0.42
C MET A 54 -7.51 -4.50 0.28
N LEU A 55 -6.44 -3.76 -0.03
CA LEU A 55 -6.50 -2.33 -0.33
C LEU A 55 -7.42 -2.01 -1.52
N ILE A 56 -7.29 -2.76 -2.61
CA ILE A 56 -8.15 -2.58 -3.80
C ILE A 56 -9.62 -2.82 -3.43
N TYR A 57 -9.94 -3.89 -2.71
CA TYR A 57 -11.31 -4.18 -2.28
C TYR A 57 -11.85 -3.13 -1.32
N THR A 58 -11.03 -2.60 -0.41
CA THR A 58 -11.43 -1.51 0.48
C THR A 58 -11.76 -0.24 -0.32
N LEU A 59 -10.92 0.14 -1.29
CA LEU A 59 -11.19 1.30 -2.15
C LEU A 59 -12.48 1.10 -2.97
N LEU A 60 -12.69 -0.10 -3.49
CA LEU A 60 -13.88 -0.43 -4.27
C LEU A 60 -15.15 -0.39 -3.40
N GLY A 61 -15.09 -0.92 -2.17
CA GLY A 61 -16.16 -0.82 -1.18
C GLY A 61 -16.45 0.63 -0.77
N LEU A 62 -15.41 1.46 -0.60
CA LEU A 62 -15.55 2.88 -0.32
C LEU A 62 -16.24 3.62 -1.48
N GLY A 63 -15.89 3.26 -2.72
CA GLY A 63 -16.55 3.78 -3.92
C GLY A 63 -18.04 3.45 -3.96
N ILE A 64 -18.42 2.20 -3.67
CA ILE A 64 -19.82 1.78 -3.57
C ILE A 64 -20.54 2.54 -2.46
N TYR A 65 -19.92 2.65 -1.28
CA TYR A 65 -20.46 3.39 -0.14
C TYR A 65 -20.82 4.84 -0.50
N TYR A 66 -19.89 5.57 -1.12
CA TYR A 66 -20.16 6.95 -1.54
C TYR A 66 -21.16 7.05 -2.68
N ALA A 67 -21.19 6.08 -3.61
CA ALA A 67 -22.18 6.06 -4.68
C ALA A 67 -23.61 5.90 -4.14
N VAL A 68 -23.80 4.97 -3.18
CA VAL A 68 -25.09 4.77 -2.51
C VAL A 68 -25.48 6.02 -1.72
N PHE A 69 -24.56 6.57 -0.93
CA PHE A 69 -24.79 7.81 -0.20
C PHE A 69 -25.21 8.97 -1.12
N PHE A 70 -24.48 9.18 -2.21
CA PHE A 70 -24.75 10.24 -3.17
C PHE A 70 -26.12 10.09 -3.85
N TYR A 71 -26.52 8.85 -4.18
CA TYR A 71 -27.84 8.55 -4.71
C TYR A 71 -28.96 8.99 -3.76
N TYR A 72 -28.90 8.59 -2.49
CA TYR A 72 -29.91 8.98 -1.49
C TYR A 72 -29.85 10.46 -1.13
N PHE A 73 -28.67 11.07 -1.17
CA PHE A 73 -28.52 12.51 -0.95
C PHE A 73 -29.23 13.34 -2.04
N ILE A 74 -29.11 12.94 -3.32
CA ILE A 74 -29.80 13.62 -4.43
C ILE A 74 -31.32 13.45 -4.35
N GLN A 75 -31.80 12.29 -3.91
CA GLN A 75 -33.24 12.06 -3.72
C GLN A 75 -33.84 12.88 -2.58
N GLY A 76 -33.01 13.50 -1.74
CA GLY A 76 -33.45 14.27 -0.58
C GLY A 76 -33.85 13.40 0.62
N ASP A 77 -33.55 12.10 0.58
CA ASP A 77 -33.89 11.14 1.66
C ASP A 77 -33.00 11.31 2.91
N ILE A 78 -31.91 12.08 2.79
CA ILE A 78 -30.90 12.25 3.85
C ILE A 78 -30.89 13.71 4.31
N SER A 79 -31.06 13.91 5.61
CA SER A 79 -30.90 15.24 6.23
C SER A 79 -29.43 15.69 6.19
N VAL A 80 -29.19 16.99 6.15
CA VAL A 80 -27.83 17.56 6.13
C VAL A 80 -26.99 17.06 7.32
N THR A 81 -27.58 16.94 8.51
CA THR A 81 -26.90 16.41 9.70
C THR A 81 -26.51 14.94 9.52
N ALA A 82 -27.42 14.10 9.00
CA ALA A 82 -27.11 12.71 8.71
C ALA A 82 -26.02 12.59 7.64
N ALA A 83 -26.05 13.43 6.61
CA ALA A 83 -25.01 13.49 5.59
C ALA A 83 -23.62 13.79 6.18
N ILE A 84 -23.51 14.76 7.08
CA ILE A 84 -22.25 15.09 7.76
C ILE A 84 -21.73 13.89 8.57
N ILE A 85 -22.60 13.22 9.35
CA ILE A 85 -22.22 12.07 10.16
C ILE A 85 -21.70 10.92 9.27
N ILE A 86 -22.43 10.62 8.19
CA ILE A 86 -22.06 9.57 7.22
C ILE A 86 -20.71 9.90 6.59
N LEU A 87 -20.50 11.14 6.13
CA LEU A 87 -19.23 11.56 5.54
C LEU A 87 -18.06 11.41 6.53
N ILE A 88 -18.22 11.85 7.78
CA ILE A 88 -17.18 11.74 8.81
C ILE A 88 -16.86 10.27 9.10
N ALA A 89 -17.88 9.42 9.24
CA ALA A 89 -17.72 8.00 9.49
C ALA A 89 -17.01 7.28 8.33
N GLY A 90 -17.36 7.58 7.09
CA GLY A 90 -16.69 7.02 5.91
C GLY A 90 -15.21 7.42 5.83
N HIS A 91 -14.89 8.69 6.09
CA HIS A 91 -13.51 9.18 6.06
C HIS A 91 -12.67 8.62 7.21
N SER A 92 -13.21 8.50 8.42
CA SER A 92 -12.46 7.96 9.56
C SER A 92 -12.03 6.51 9.30
N VAL A 93 -12.92 5.68 8.75
CA VAL A 93 -12.61 4.29 8.37
C VAL A 93 -11.51 4.24 7.30
N ALA A 94 -11.60 5.09 6.27
CA ALA A 94 -10.58 5.16 5.22
C ALA A 94 -9.21 5.56 5.77
N ILE A 95 -9.17 6.58 6.63
CA ILE A 95 -7.93 7.07 7.27
C ILE A 95 -7.32 5.97 8.15
N THR A 96 -8.12 5.32 9.01
CA THR A 96 -7.64 4.21 9.86
C THR A 96 -7.07 3.08 9.01
N PHE A 97 -7.72 2.72 7.91
CA PHE A 97 -7.23 1.67 7.02
C PHE A 97 -5.89 2.05 6.37
N ILE A 98 -5.73 3.29 5.91
CA ILE A 98 -4.47 3.79 5.33
C ILE A 98 -3.36 3.78 6.38
N VAL A 99 -3.63 4.27 7.59
CA VAL A 99 -2.64 4.29 8.68
C VAL A 99 -2.20 2.87 9.03
N LEU A 100 -3.14 1.93 9.18
CA LEU A 100 -2.83 0.52 9.45
C LEU A 100 -2.04 -0.11 8.30
N TYR A 101 -2.39 0.17 7.05
CA TYR A 101 -1.66 -0.30 5.87
C TYR A 101 -0.21 0.20 5.88
N VAL A 102 0.01 1.49 6.17
CA VAL A 102 1.36 2.08 6.27
C VAL A 102 2.14 1.45 7.42
N LEU A 103 1.57 1.38 8.62
CA LEU A 103 2.21 0.78 9.78
C LEU A 103 2.59 -0.69 9.53
N PHE A 104 1.68 -1.47 8.95
CA PHE A 104 1.94 -2.87 8.61
C PHE A 104 3.02 -2.98 7.52
N SER A 105 2.98 -2.13 6.50
CA SER A 105 4.01 -2.11 5.46
C SER A 105 5.39 -1.79 6.01
N TYR A 106 5.48 -0.92 7.02
CA TYR A 106 6.71 -0.56 7.70
C TYR A 106 7.23 -1.73 8.56
N VAL A 107 6.37 -2.34 9.37
CA VAL A 107 6.75 -3.47 10.25
C VAL A 107 7.16 -4.72 9.47
N TYR A 108 6.49 -5.03 8.36
CA TYR A 108 6.76 -6.24 7.56
C TYR A 108 7.72 -5.99 6.38
N SER A 109 8.29 -4.79 6.29
CA SER A 109 9.41 -4.49 5.39
C SER A 109 10.72 -4.21 6.12
N ALA A 110 10.69 -4.18 7.46
CA ALA A 110 11.85 -4.35 8.36
C ALA A 110 12.10 -5.83 8.63
#